data_AF-A0A6V8PVK1-F1
#
_entry.id   AF-A0A6V8PVK1-F1
#
_cell.length_a   1.000
_cell.length_b   1.000
_cell.length_c   1.000
_cell.angle_alpha   90.00
_cell.angle_beta   90.00
_cell.angle_gamma   90.00
#
_symmetry.space_group_name_H-M   'P 1'
#
loop_
_entity.id
_entity.type
_entity.pdbx_description
1 polymer ?
#
loop_
_entity_poly.entity_id
_entity_poly.type
_entity_poly.pdbx_seq_one_letter_code
_entity_poly.pdbx_strand_id
1 'polypeptide(L)' 'MADFTEDQIIRYSRHIVLPQVGGKGQKKIRESKVLLIGA' A
#
# COMPACT_ATOMS: atom_id res chain seq x y z
N MET A 1 -4.10 -0.65 15.32
CA MET A 1 -4.23 -0.55 13.84
C MET A 1 -3.54 0.76 13.45
N ALA A 2 -2.25 0.72 13.13
CA ALA A 2 -1.54 1.93 12.75
C ALA A 2 -1.97 2.32 11.33
N ASP A 3 -2.52 3.53 11.18
CA ASP A 3 -2.64 4.17 9.89
C ASP A 3 -1.25 4.45 9.30
N PHE A 4 -1.21 4.84 8.02
CA PHE A 4 0.06 5.15 7.34
C PHE A 4 0.84 6.22 8.11
N THR A 5 2.16 6.07 8.19
CA THR A 5 3.04 7.17 8.62
C THR A 5 3.03 8.29 7.57
N GLU A 6 3.45 9.50 7.95
CA GLU A 6 3.54 10.63 7.01
C GLU A 6 4.39 10.29 5.78
N ASP A 7 5.56 9.66 5.99
CA ASP A 7 6.41 9.17 4.89
C ASP A 7 5.70 8.16 3.98
N GLN A 8 4.87 7.28 4.54
CA GLN A 8 4.11 6.30 3.77
C GLN A 8 2.99 6.96 2.96
N ILE A 9 2.35 7.99 3.52
CA ILE A 9 1.34 8.79 2.80
C ILE A 9 2.00 9.46 1.59
N ILE A 10 3.16 10.11 1.79
CA ILE A 10 3.92 10.74 0.71
C ILE A 10 4.32 9.70 -0.34
N ARG A 11 4.93 8.58 0.10
CA ARG A 11 5.42 7.49 -0.77
C ARG A 11 4.32 6.84 -1.61
N TYR A 12 3.14 6.63 -1.03
CA TYR A 12 2.04 5.91 -1.69
C TYR A 12 0.92 6.82 -2.21
N SER A 13 1.09 8.15 -2.13
CA SER A 13 0.13 9.17 -2.56
C SER A 13 -0.52 8.84 -3.90
N ARG A 14 0.28 8.53 -4.93
CA ARG A 14 -0.22 8.20 -6.28
C ARG A 14 -1.07 6.93 -6.36
N HIS A 15 -0.91 5.97 -5.47
CA HIS A 15 -1.77 4.78 -5.42
C HIS A 15 -3.01 5.04 -4.56
N ILE A 16 -2.89 5.80 -3.48
CA ILE A 16 -4.00 6.12 -2.58
C ILE A 16 -5.09 6.92 -3.32
N VAL A 17 -4.72 7.79 -4.28
CA VAL A 17 -5.69 8.58 -5.06
C VAL A 17 -6.42 7.78 -6.15
N LEU A 18 -5.94 6.58 -6.50
CA LEU A 18 -6.58 5.78 -7.54
C LEU A 18 -7.92 5.23 -7.02
N PRO A 19 -9.05 5.46 -7.71
CA PRO A 19 -10.37 5.01 -7.27
C PRO A 19 -10.45 3.50 -6.98
N GLN A 20 -9.73 2.71 -7.77
CA GLN A 20 -9.70 1.24 -7.67
C GLN A 20 -8.76 0.71 -6.58
N VAL A 21 -7.84 1.53 -6.05
CA VAL A 21 -6.89 1.12 -5.00
C VAL A 21 -7.28 1.75 -3.67
N GLY A 22 -7.30 3.08 -3.59
CA GLY A 22 -7.58 3.82 -2.36
C GLY A 22 -6.58 3.52 -1.23
N GLY A 23 -6.76 4.18 -0.08
CA GLY A 23 -6.00 3.87 1.14
C GLY A 23 -6.21 2.43 1.61
N LYS A 24 -7.42 1.88 1.42
CA LYS A 24 -7.77 0.51 1.81
C LYS A 24 -7.00 -0.54 0.99
N GLY A 25 -6.93 -0.39 -0.33
CA GLY A 25 -6.17 -1.29 -1.19
C GLY A 25 -4.67 -1.20 -0.92
N GLN A 26 -4.15 0.02 -0.73
CA GLN A 26 -2.75 0.21 -0.39
C GLN A 26 -2.39 -0.46 0.95
N LYS A 27 -3.26 -0.37 1.95
CA LYS A 27 -3.06 -1.03 3.25
C LYS A 27 -3.05 -2.55 3.10
N LYS A 28 -3.96 -3.10 2.28
CA LYS A 28 -3.99 -4.53 1.97
C LYS A 28 -2.69 -5.01 1.32
N ILE A 29 -2.14 -4.25 0.37
CA ILE A 29 -0.85 -4.56 -0.27
C ILE A 29 0.28 -4.54 0.77
N ARG A 30 0.32 -3.52 1.64
CA ARG A 30 1.34 -3.40 2.70
C ARG A 30 1.31 -4.55 3.70
N GLU A 31 0.13 -5.08 4.01
CA GLU A 31 -0.07 -6.20 4.94
C GLU A 31 0.06 -7.57 4.27
N SER A 32 0.17 -7.60 2.93
CA SER A 32 0.29 -8.83 2.17
C SER A 32 1.69 -9.44 2.29
N LYS A 33 1.76 -10.77 2.12
CA LYS A 33 3.00 -11.52 2.01
C LYS A 33 3.03 -12.19 0.64
N VAL A 34 4.12 -12.02 -0.10
CA VAL A 34 4.28 -12.59 -1.45
C VAL A 34 5.52 -13.48 -1.45
N LEU A 35 5.37 -14.70 -1.97
CA LEU A 35 6.49 -15.61 -2.25
C LEU A 35 6.85 -15.49 -3.73
N LEU A 36 8.14 -15.30 -4.03
CA LEU A 36 8.70 -15.31 -5.39
C LEU A 36 9.68 -16.48 -5.50
N ILE A 37 9.51 -17.36 -6.50
CA ILE A 37 10.38 -18.52 -6.74
C ILE A 37 11.10 -18.31 -8.07
N GLY A 38 12.42 -18.10 -8.02
CA GLY A 38 13.23 -17.70 -9.18
C GLY A 38 13.07 -16.21 -9.51
N ALA A 39 14.12 -15.63 -10.11
CA ALA A 39 14.14 -14.25 -10.58
C ALA A 39 14.37 -14.21 -12.10
#